data_AF-A0A5U0HER4-F1
#
_entry.id   AF-A0A5U0HER4-F1
#
_cell.length_a   1.000
_cell.length_b   1.000
_cell.length_c   1.000
_cell.angle_alpha   90.00
_cell.angle_beta   90.00
_cell.angle_gamma   90.00
#
_symmetry.space_group_name_H-M   'P 1'
#
loop_
_entity.id
_entity.type
_entity.pdbx_description
1 polymer ?
#
loop_
_entity_poly.entity_id
_entity_poly.type
_entity_poly.pdbx_seq_one_letter_code
_entity_poly.pdbx_strand_id
1 'polypeptide(L)'
;MNARPFTRLCEKIDMQRGITDIQWMLHHQYYPSPGQIGFIIFLLRDEKFRVVREEGRQSFLAVEIQSLIDVLKDIRKYLQFVTQYDCDGCIITLHARAERKYFWIFLWCVIVFILCVMLFFLIVY
;
A
#
# COMPACT_ATOMS: atom_id res chain seq x y z
N MET A 1 -1.72 38.64 2.40
CA MET A 1 -1.84 37.69 1.27
C MET A 1 -1.18 36.38 1.71
N ASN A 2 -1.99 35.42 2.15
CA ASN A 2 -1.52 34.15 2.70
C ASN A 2 -1.06 33.24 1.56
N ALA A 3 0.27 33.09 1.40
CA ALA A 3 0.82 31.99 0.66
C ALA A 3 0.33 30.68 1.32
N ARG A 4 -0.30 29.80 0.55
CA ARG A 4 -0.84 28.54 1.06
C ARG A 4 0.30 27.74 1.70
N PRO A 5 0.14 27.19 2.91
CA PRO A 5 1.23 26.62 3.69
C PRO A 5 1.98 25.44 3.04
N PHE A 6 1.40 24.85 2.00
CA PHE A 6 1.95 23.71 1.27
C PHE A 6 2.67 24.05 -0.03
N THR A 7 2.70 25.31 -0.49
CA THR A 7 3.28 25.64 -1.82
C THR A 7 4.71 25.16 -1.96
N ARG A 8 5.55 25.35 -0.94
CA ARG A 8 6.96 24.94 -0.98
C ARG A 8 7.15 23.41 -1.03
N LEU A 9 6.32 22.65 -0.32
CA LEU A 9 6.37 21.18 -0.39
C LEU A 9 5.85 20.68 -1.74
N CYS A 10 4.79 21.30 -2.24
CA CYS A 10 4.23 21.03 -3.57
C CYS A 10 5.15 21.46 -4.71
N GLU A 11 6.14 22.31 -4.48
CA GLU A 11 7.18 22.68 -5.45
C GLU A 11 8.34 21.67 -5.49
N LYS A 12 8.48 20.78 -4.50
CA LYS A 12 9.49 19.71 -4.56
C LYS A 12 9.12 18.75 -5.69
N ILE A 13 10.04 18.56 -6.64
CA ILE A 13 9.88 17.66 -7.80
C ILE A 13 9.45 16.26 -7.37
N ASP A 14 10.02 15.75 -6.28
CA ASP A 14 9.68 14.44 -5.73
C ASP A 14 8.22 14.33 -5.26
N MET A 15 7.70 15.40 -4.64
CA MET A 15 6.31 15.45 -4.19
C MET A 15 5.36 15.52 -5.40
N GLN A 16 5.68 16.35 -6.39
CA GLN A 16 4.90 16.46 -7.61
C GLN A 16 4.84 15.13 -8.35
N ARG A 17 6.00 14.50 -8.56
CA ARG A 17 6.10 13.20 -9.21
C ARG A 17 5.30 12.13 -8.46
N GLY A 18 5.45 12.06 -7.14
CA GLY A 18 4.69 11.12 -6.31
C GLY A 18 3.17 11.33 -6.39
N ILE A 19 2.70 12.58 -6.39
CA ILE A 19 1.28 12.89 -6.55
C ILE A 19 0.79 12.54 -7.97
N THR A 20 1.54 12.91 -9.01
CA THR A 20 1.19 12.61 -10.41
C THR A 20 1.09 11.10 -10.64
N ASP A 21 2.02 10.32 -10.09
CA ASP A 21 1.99 8.86 -10.20
C ASP A 21 0.73 8.29 -9.53
N ILE A 22 0.39 8.76 -8.31
CA ILE A 22 -0.84 8.33 -7.62
C ILE A 22 -2.08 8.74 -8.40
N GLN A 23 -2.13 9.96 -8.93
CA GLN A 23 -3.25 10.45 -9.74
C GLN A 23 -3.44 9.59 -10.99
N TRP A 24 -2.35 9.26 -11.68
CA TRP A 24 -2.38 8.38 -12.83
C TRP A 24 -2.93 7.00 -12.46
N MET A 25 -2.48 6.42 -11.34
CA MET A 25 -2.97 5.11 -10.87
C MET A 25 -4.47 5.16 -10.55
N LEU A 26 -4.93 6.16 -9.79
CA LEU A 26 -6.33 6.31 -9.43
C LEU A 26 -7.21 6.53 -10.66
N HIS A 27 -6.75 7.31 -11.63
CA HIS A 27 -7.43 7.52 -12.91
C HIS A 27 -7.63 6.20 -13.67
N HIS A 28 -6.66 5.29 -13.59
CA HIS A 28 -6.71 3.97 -14.22
C HIS A 28 -7.25 2.87 -13.30
N GLN A 29 -7.95 3.24 -12.22
CA GLN A 29 -8.57 2.31 -11.26
C GLN A 29 -7.57 1.36 -10.56
N TYR A 30 -6.31 1.75 -10.46
CA TYR A 30 -5.30 1.06 -9.67
C TYR A 30 -5.16 1.69 -8.29
N TYR A 31 -4.93 0.83 -7.29
CA TYR A 31 -4.53 1.32 -5.97
C TYR A 31 -3.06 1.75 -5.99
N PRO A 32 -2.72 2.90 -5.37
CA PRO A 32 -1.33 3.24 -5.13
C PRO A 32 -0.71 2.22 -4.18
N SER A 33 0.59 2.02 -4.32
CA SER A 33 1.33 1.11 -3.44
C SER A 33 1.48 1.70 -2.02
N PRO A 34 1.47 0.87 -0.96
CA PRO A 34 1.85 1.30 0.38
C PRO A 34 3.20 2.01 0.46
N GLY A 35 4.14 1.66 -0.42
CA GLY A 35 5.45 2.32 -0.55
C GLY A 35 5.33 3.78 -1.00
N GLN A 36 4.53 4.05 -2.04
CA GLN A 36 4.26 5.42 -2.52
C GLN A 36 3.60 6.28 -1.44
N ILE A 37 2.64 5.74 -0.70
CA ILE A 37 2.04 6.45 0.45
C ILE A 37 3.08 6.67 1.55
N GLY A 38 3.94 5.69 1.81
CA GLY A 38 5.06 5.80 2.74
C GLY A 38 6.04 6.92 2.37
N PHE A 39 6.32 7.10 1.07
CA PHE A 39 7.18 8.16 0.58
C PHE A 39 6.59 9.56 0.82
N ILE A 40 5.28 9.74 0.55
CA ILE A 40 4.60 11.02 0.83
C ILE A 40 4.62 11.32 2.34
N ILE A 41 4.39 10.31 3.19
CA ILE A 41 4.49 10.46 4.65
C ILE A 41 5.90 10.92 5.06
N PHE A 42 6.94 10.39 4.43
CA PHE A 42 8.32 10.79 4.69
C PHE A 42 8.55 12.27 4.35
N LEU A 43 8.12 12.72 3.17
CA LEU A 43 8.25 14.12 2.74
C LEU A 43 7.48 15.07 3.66
N LEU A 44 6.26 14.70 4.07
CA LEU A 44 5.46 15.49 5.02
C LEU A 44 6.12 15.55 6.40
N ARG A 45 6.76 14.47 6.85
CA ARG A 45 7.45 14.46 8.14
C ARG A 45 8.66 15.40 8.14
N ASP A 46 9.44 15.40 7.07
CA ASP A 46 10.53 16.35 6.86
C ASP A 46 10.03 17.80 6.92
N GLU A 47 8.94 18.09 6.21
CA GLU A 47 8.31 19.40 6.21
C GLU A 47 7.82 19.79 7.61
N LYS A 48 7.19 18.86 8.34
CA LYS A 48 6.77 19.10 9.72
C LYS A 48 7.95 19.48 10.62
N PHE A 49 9.09 18.78 10.52
CA PHE A 49 10.26 19.11 11.33
C PHE A 49 10.83 20.48 11.00
N ARG A 50 10.81 20.89 9.73
CA ARG A 50 11.15 22.26 9.33
C ARG A 50 10.22 23.27 9.98
N VAL A 51 8.91 23.07 9.86
CA VAL A 51 7.88 23.98 10.40
C VAL A 51 7.96 24.09 11.90
N VAL A 52 8.16 22.98 12.61
CA VAL A 52 8.33 22.99 14.07
C VAL A 52 9.57 23.79 14.49
N ARG A 53 10.64 23.77 13.69
CA ARG A 53 11.84 24.59 13.96
C ARG A 53 11.61 26.08 13.70
N GLU A 54 10.82 26.42 12.69
CA GLU A 54 10.61 27.82 12.26
C GLU A 54 9.48 28.51 13.03
N GLU A 55 8.37 27.80 13.27
CA GLU A 55 7.12 28.37 13.81
C GLU A 55 6.74 27.79 15.18
N GLY A 56 7.46 26.77 15.64
CA GLY A 56 7.20 26.08 16.89
C GLY A 56 6.24 24.90 16.77
N ARG A 57 6.24 24.04 17.80
CA ARG A 57 5.50 22.76 17.80
C ARG A 57 3.98 22.92 17.73
N GLN A 58 3.46 24.02 18.26
CA GLN A 58 2.02 24.31 18.33
C GLN A 58 1.57 25.22 17.17
N SER A 59 2.41 25.43 16.15
CA SER A 59 1.96 26.17 14.97
C SER A 59 0.82 25.43 14.31
N PHE A 60 -0.16 26.18 13.81
CA PHE A 60 -1.31 25.64 13.08
C PHE A 60 -0.86 24.70 11.96
N LEU A 61 0.21 25.07 11.27
CA LEU A 61 0.78 24.35 10.14
C LEU A 61 1.41 23.02 10.56
N ALA A 62 2.12 22.98 11.69
CA ALA A 62 2.67 21.73 12.22
C ALA A 62 1.56 20.72 12.60
N VAL A 63 0.42 21.21 13.10
CA VAL A 63 -0.76 20.40 13.43
C VAL A 63 -1.45 19.90 12.15
N GLU A 64 -1.60 20.76 11.15
CA GLU A 64 -2.21 20.41 9.87
C GLU A 64 -1.40 19.32 9.13
N ILE A 65 -0.07 19.46 9.06
CA ILE A 65 0.80 18.44 8.49
C ILE A 65 0.69 17.12 9.28
N GLN A 66 0.61 17.18 10.61
CA GLN A 66 0.47 15.99 11.44
C GLN A 66 -0.86 15.26 11.15
N SER A 67 -1.96 16.00 11.03
CA SER A 67 -3.26 15.44 10.67
C SER A 67 -3.22 14.72 9.32
N LEU A 68 -2.59 15.33 8.31
CA LEU A 68 -2.42 14.70 7.00
C LEU A 68 -1.58 13.42 7.06
N ILE A 69 -0.49 13.43 7.83
CA ILE A 69 0.35 12.25 8.07
C ILE A 69 -0.48 11.10 8.67
N ASP A 70 -1.37 11.39 9.61
CA ASP A 70 -2.15 10.36 10.29
C ASP A 70 -3.21 9.75 9.37
N VAL A 71 -3.89 10.56 8.55
CA VAL A 71 -4.78 10.05 7.49
C VAL A 71 -4.01 9.15 6.51
N LEU A 72 -2.82 9.56 6.08
CA LEU A 72 -2.02 8.77 5.14
C LEU A 72 -1.50 7.46 5.77
N LYS A 73 -1.23 7.43 7.08
CA LYS A 73 -0.88 6.18 7.77
C LYS A 73 -2.04 5.20 7.77
N ASP A 74 -3.27 5.68 7.98
CA ASP A 74 -4.45 4.83 7.97
C ASP A 74 -4.73 4.29 6.57
N ILE A 75 -4.60 5.13 5.54
CA ILE A 75 -4.66 4.70 4.13
C ILE A 75 -3.58 3.65 3.84
N ARG A 76 -2.33 3.88 4.27
CA ARG A 76 -1.23 2.92 4.07
C ARG A 76 -1.54 1.57 4.70
N LYS A 77 -2.04 1.55 5.94
CA LYS A 77 -2.43 0.31 6.64
C LYS A 77 -3.56 -0.40 5.91
N TYR A 78 -4.58 0.35 5.49
CA TYR A 78 -5.70 -0.20 4.72
C TYR A 78 -5.21 -0.84 3.42
N LEU A 79 -4.34 -0.14 2.68
CA LEU A 79 -3.75 -0.69 1.47
C LEU A 79 -2.95 -1.95 1.77
N GLN A 80 -2.07 -1.96 2.78
CA GLN A 80 -1.33 -3.18 3.17
C GLN A 80 -2.27 -4.37 3.46
N PHE A 81 -3.38 -4.10 4.16
CA PHE A 81 -4.37 -5.11 4.51
C PHE A 81 -5.10 -5.66 3.28
N VAL A 82 -5.66 -4.79 2.44
CA VAL A 82 -6.47 -5.20 1.28
C VAL A 82 -5.62 -5.83 0.17
N THR A 83 -4.38 -5.41 0.06
CA THR A 83 -3.54 -5.73 -1.10
C THR A 83 -2.51 -6.83 -0.83
N GLN A 84 -2.36 -7.23 0.44
CA GLN A 84 -1.34 -8.18 0.90
C GLN A 84 0.05 -7.87 0.33
N TYR A 85 0.37 -6.58 0.29
CA TYR A 85 1.57 -6.04 -0.34
C TYR A 85 2.83 -6.64 0.28
N ASP A 86 3.56 -7.42 -0.53
CA ASP A 86 4.73 -8.19 -0.10
C ASP A 86 6.06 -7.40 -0.29
N CYS A 87 6.14 -6.53 -1.31
CA CYS A 87 7.38 -5.83 -1.66
C CYS A 87 7.15 -4.51 -2.41
N ASP A 88 8.14 -3.61 -2.31
CA ASP A 88 8.05 -2.26 -2.88
C ASP A 88 8.13 -2.21 -4.41
N GLY A 89 7.19 -1.49 -5.04
CA GLY A 89 7.19 -1.23 -6.50
C GLY A 89 6.26 -2.11 -7.35
N CYS A 90 5.51 -3.03 -6.75
CA CYS A 90 4.52 -3.83 -7.49
C CYS A 90 3.22 -3.05 -7.76
N ILE A 91 2.71 -3.12 -8.99
CA ILE A 91 1.33 -2.71 -9.31
C ILE A 91 0.41 -3.69 -8.59
N ILE A 92 -0.41 -3.17 -7.69
CA ILE A 92 -1.35 -3.98 -6.94
C ILE A 92 -2.56 -4.24 -7.84
N THR A 93 -2.67 -5.49 -8.31
CA THR A 93 -3.87 -5.98 -9.00
C THR A 93 -4.67 -6.89 -8.06
N LEU A 94 -5.97 -6.62 -7.90
CA LEU A 94 -6.89 -7.29 -6.97
C LEU A 94 -7.03 -8.82 -7.16
N HIS A 95 -6.51 -9.38 -8.26
CA HIS A 95 -6.85 -10.74 -8.72
C HIS A 95 -5.76 -11.82 -8.56
N ALA A 96 -4.50 -11.48 -8.25
CA ALA A 96 -3.41 -12.40 -8.58
C ALA A 96 -3.04 -13.47 -7.52
N ARG A 97 -3.59 -13.45 -6.28
CA ARG A 97 -3.03 -14.33 -5.20
C ARG A 97 -4.02 -15.19 -4.43
N ALA A 98 -5.34 -14.98 -4.55
CA ALA A 98 -6.31 -15.81 -3.85
C ALA A 98 -6.26 -17.29 -4.28
N GLU A 99 -5.87 -17.57 -5.52
CA GLU A 99 -5.86 -18.94 -6.07
C GLU A 99 -4.62 -19.76 -5.65
N ARG A 100 -3.48 -19.10 -5.35
CA ARG A 100 -2.21 -19.81 -5.16
C ARG A 100 -2.08 -20.52 -3.81
N LYS A 101 -2.82 -20.07 -2.79
CA LYS A 101 -2.70 -20.59 -1.42
C LYS A 101 -3.38 -21.96 -1.26
N TYR A 102 -4.40 -22.24 -2.07
CA TYR A 102 -5.14 -23.50 -2.03
C TYR A 102 -4.72 -24.50 -3.10
N PHE A 103 -3.92 -24.07 -4.09
CA PHE A 103 -3.44 -24.94 -5.15
C PHE A 103 -2.68 -26.17 -4.63
N TRP A 104 -1.78 -25.97 -3.66
CA TRP A 104 -1.03 -27.08 -3.06
C TRP A 104 -1.94 -28.04 -2.29
N ILE A 105 -2.87 -27.51 -1.49
CA ILE A 105 -3.82 -28.32 -0.72
C ILE A 105 -4.71 -29.15 -1.66
N PHE A 106 -5.21 -28.52 -2.73
CA PHE A 106 -5.98 -29.19 -3.76
C PHE A 106 -5.19 -30.32 -4.43
N LEU A 107 -3.93 -30.06 -4.79
CA LEU A 107 -3.04 -31.06 -5.37
C LEU A 107 -2.84 -32.27 -4.43
N TRP A 108 -2.60 -32.02 -3.14
CA TRP A 108 -2.48 -33.07 -2.13
C TRP A 108 -3.76 -33.90 -1.99
N CYS A 109 -4.93 -33.26 -1.95
CA CYS A 109 -6.21 -33.96 -1.89
C CYS A 109 -6.46 -34.85 -3.11
N VAL A 110 -6.12 -34.38 -4.32
CA VAL A 110 -6.27 -35.16 -5.55
C VAL A 110 -5.35 -36.39 -5.54
N ILE A 111 -4.10 -36.25 -5.10
CA ILE A 111 -3.15 -37.37 -4.98
C ILE A 111 -3.68 -38.43 -4.00
N VAL A 112 -4.14 -38.01 -2.82
CA VAL A 112 -4.71 -38.94 -1.81
C VAL A 112 -5.94 -39.66 -2.36
N PHE A 113 -6.82 -38.94 -3.07
CA PHE A 113 -8.02 -39.54 -3.67
C PHE A 113 -7.66 -40.63 -4.69
N ILE A 114 -6.70 -40.37 -5.59
CA ILE A 114 -6.23 -41.35 -6.59
C ILE A 114 -5.63 -42.58 -5.88
N LEU A 115 -4.81 -42.40 -4.85
CA LEU A 115 -4.23 -43.51 -4.10
C LEU A 115 -5.30 -44.37 -3.42
N CYS A 116 -6.33 -43.77 -2.82
CA CYS A 116 -7.46 -44.49 -2.23
C CYS A 116 -8.22 -45.32 -3.27
N VAL A 117 -8.48 -44.76 -4.45
CA VAL A 117 -9.17 -45.47 -5.54
C VAL A 117 -8.34 -46.65 -6.02
N MET A 118 -7.03 -46.48 -6.22
CA MET A 118 -6.12 -47.56 -6.63
C MET A 118 -6.05 -48.69 -5.58
N LEU A 119 -5.98 -48.33 -4.30
CA LEU A 119 -6.03 -49.30 -3.19
C LEU A 119 -7.35 -50.08 -3.15
N PHE A 120 -8.48 -49.40 -3.36
CA PHE A 120 -9.78 -50.07 -3.41
C PHE A 120 -9.84 -51.12 -4.53
N PHE A 121 -9.39 -50.77 -5.73
CA PHE A 121 -9.32 -51.72 -6.85
C PHE A 121 -8.38 -52.90 -6.57
N LEU A 122 -7.27 -52.67 -5.87
CA LEU A 122 -6.30 -53.71 -5.53
C LEU A 122 -6.78 -54.66 -4.42
N ILE A 123 -7.69 -54.20 -3.54
CA ILE A 123 -8.29 -55.03 -2.48
C ILE A 123 -9.49 -55.83 -3.00
N VAL A 124 -10.22 -55.29 -3.97
CA VAL A 124 -11.45 -55.90 -4.51
C VAL A 124 -11.15 -56.90 -5.63
N TYR A 125 -9.97 -56.83 -6.27
CA TYR A 125 -9.52 -57.74 -7.33
C TYR A 125 -8.46 -58.70 -6.82
#